data_AF-A0A356IKR6-F1
#
_entry.id   AF-A0A356IKR6-F1
#
_cell.length_a   1.000
_cell.length_b   1.000
_cell.length_c   1.000
_cell.angle_alpha   90.00
_cell.angle_beta   90.00
_cell.angle_gamma   90.00
#
_symmetry.space_group_name_H-M   'P 1'
#
loop_
_entity.id
_entity.type
_entity.pdbx_description
1 polymer ?
#
loop_
_entity_poly.entity_id
_entity_poly.type
_entity_poly.pdbx_seq_one_letter_code
_entity_poly.pdbx_strand_id
1 'polypeptide(L)'
;HQGLRYMFSMMNSARLMVGVQGLGLGHAAYQTALGFARERIQGRSVAGIQEPDKPADTILVHPDVRRMLLTQKALVEGGRALAMWVGLQLDISERSKDDTAREQAS
;
A
#
# COMPACT_ATOMS: atom_id res chain seq x y z
N HIS A 1 12.25 20.12 32.12
CA HIS A 1 11.28 19.07 32.49
C HIS A 1 10.28 18.67 31.37
N GLN A 2 10.46 19.08 30.10
CA GLN A 2 9.52 18.77 29.00
C GLN A 2 10.10 17.87 27.87
N GLY A 3 11.37 17.42 27.98
CA GLY A 3 12.06 16.71 26.89
C GLY A 3 11.37 15.43 26.42
N LEU A 4 10.90 14.59 27.36
CA LEU A 4 10.19 13.35 27.03
C LEU A 4 8.88 13.60 26.26
N ARG A 5 8.15 14.69 26.57
CA ARG A 5 6.89 15.02 25.88
C ARG A 5 7.13 15.39 24.42
N TYR A 6 8.18 16.17 24.15
CA TYR A 6 8.59 16.48 22.78
C TYR A 6 9.08 15.24 22.02
N MET A 7 9.79 14.32 22.68
CA MET A 7 10.23 13.07 22.07
C MET A 7 9.05 12.18 21.63
N PHE A 8 7.98 12.09 22.42
CA PHE A 8 6.80 11.29 22.03
C PHE A 8 6.12 11.83 20.76
N SER A 9 5.98 13.16 20.64
CA SER A 9 5.44 13.80 19.44
C SER A 9 6.31 13.48 18.22
N MET A 10 7.63 13.64 18.32
CA MET A 10 8.57 13.32 17.24
C MET A 10 8.53 11.83 16.84
N MET A 11 8.35 10.93 17.81
CA MET A 11 8.28 9.50 17.53
C MET A 11 7.01 9.09 16.77
N ASN A 12 5.87 9.76 16.98
CA ASN A 12 4.65 9.47 16.21
C ASN A 12 4.83 9.79 14.74
N SER A 13 5.37 10.98 14.43
CA SER A 13 5.70 11.38 13.06
C SER A 13 6.75 10.46 12.44
N ALA A 14 7.77 10.05 13.21
CA ALA A 14 8.80 9.12 12.76
C ALA A 14 8.24 7.73 12.41
N ARG A 15 7.32 7.18 13.21
CA ARG A 15 6.65 5.89 12.93
C ARG A 15 5.85 5.96 11.64
N LEU A 16 5.09 7.04 11.44
CA LEU A 16 4.33 7.25 10.20
C LEU A 16 5.28 7.33 9.00
N MET A 17 6.37 8.10 9.11
CA MET A 17 7.36 8.24 8.05
C MET A 17 7.99 6.90 7.64
N VAL A 18 8.42 6.09 8.61
CA VAL A 18 8.98 4.75 8.34
C VAL A 18 7.92 3.83 7.71
N GLY A 19 6.67 3.90 8.18
CA GLY A 19 5.56 3.16 7.58
C GLY A 19 5.32 3.54 6.11
N VAL A 20 5.37 4.83 5.78
CA VAL A 20 5.21 5.35 4.41
C VAL A 20 6.37 4.88 3.50
N GLN A 21 7.60 4.80 4.01
CA GLN A 21 8.73 4.26 3.25
C GLN A 21 8.50 2.79 2.88
N GLY A 22 8.06 1.97 3.84
CA GLY A 22 7.71 0.56 3.59
C GLY A 22 6.57 0.41 2.57
N LEU A 23 5.56 1.27 2.66
CA LEU A 23 4.47 1.34 1.69
C LEU A 23 4.95 1.70 0.28
N GLY A 24 5.90 2.64 0.18
CA GLY A 24 6.52 3.02 -1.09
C GLY A 24 7.20 1.83 -1.77
N LEU A 25 7.98 1.05 -1.01
CA LEU A 25 8.60 -0.18 -1.51
C LEU A 25 7.56 -1.22 -1.95
N GLY A 26 6.52 -1.43 -1.15
CA GLY A 26 5.43 -2.35 -1.50
C GLY A 26 4.70 -1.94 -2.79
N HIS A 27 4.47 -0.65 -2.98
CA HIS A 27 3.84 -0.13 -4.20
C HIS A 27 4.71 -0.34 -5.44
N ALA A 28 6.01 -0.05 -5.35
CA ALA A 28 6.95 -0.28 -6.44
C ALA A 28 7.04 -1.77 -6.80
N ALA A 29 7.11 -2.65 -5.79
CA ALA A 29 7.11 -4.09 -6.00
C ALA A 29 5.84 -4.58 -6.71
N TYR A 30 4.66 -4.10 -6.30
CA TYR A 30 3.39 -4.41 -6.95
C TYR A 30 3.36 -3.95 -8.41
N GLN A 31 3.81 -2.74 -8.71
CA GLN A 31 3.84 -2.23 -10.08
C GLN A 31 4.74 -3.08 -10.98
N THR A 32 5.94 -3.42 -10.49
CA THR A 32 6.87 -4.29 -11.20
C THR A 32 6.28 -5.67 -11.43
N ALA A 33 5.68 -6.28 -10.40
CA ALA A 33 5.04 -7.59 -10.51
C ALA A 33 3.87 -7.60 -11.51
N LEU A 34 3.03 -6.56 -11.50
CA LEU A 34 1.93 -6.40 -12.44
C LEU A 34 2.42 -6.23 -13.88
N GLY A 35 3.46 -5.41 -14.09
CA GLY A 35 4.09 -5.24 -15.40
C GLY A 35 4.61 -6.57 -15.93
N PHE A 36 5.39 -7.29 -15.12
CA PHE A 36 5.92 -8.60 -15.48
C PHE A 36 4.80 -9.61 -15.80
N ALA A 37 3.74 -9.66 -14.99
CA ALA A 37 2.64 -10.61 -15.20
C ALA A 37 1.86 -10.38 -16.51
N ARG A 38 1.86 -9.15 -17.03
CA ARG A 38 1.21 -8.79 -18.30
C ARG A 38 2.00 -9.22 -19.54
N GLU A 39 3.29 -9.46 -19.40
CA GLU A 39 4.18 -9.75 -20.54
C GLU A 39 4.67 -11.19 -20.51
N ARG A 40 4.88 -11.76 -19.32
CA ARG A 40 5.36 -13.13 -19.16
C ARG A 40 4.31 -14.13 -19.64
N ILE A 41 4.63 -14.88 -20.70
CA ILE A 41 3.81 -15.99 -21.19
C ILE A 41 4.25 -17.32 -20.58
N GLN A 42 3.31 -18.11 -20.03
CA GLN A 42 3.58 -19.46 -19.55
C GLN A 42 2.29 -20.24 -19.28
N GLY A 43 2.18 -21.44 -19.87
CA GLY A 43 1.00 -22.29 -19.73
C GLY A 43 -0.23 -21.74 -20.45
N ARG A 44 -1.35 -22.44 -20.32
CA ARG A 44 -2.66 -22.01 -20.84
C ARG A 44 -3.62 -21.77 -19.70
N SER A 45 -4.56 -20.86 -19.92
CA SER A 45 -5.64 -20.58 -18.99
C SER A 45 -6.52 -21.81 -18.76
N VAL A 46 -6.96 -21.99 -17.51
CA VAL A 46 -7.92 -23.04 -17.11
C VAL A 46 -9.31 -22.79 -17.72
N ALA A 47 -9.64 -21.53 -18.00
CA ALA A 47 -10.91 -21.14 -18.62
C ALA A 47 -10.92 -21.24 -20.16
N GLY A 48 -9.86 -21.79 -20.76
CA GLY A 48 -9.67 -21.86 -22.20
C GLY A 48 -8.68 -20.82 -22.72
N ILE A 49 -8.13 -21.09 -23.91
CA ILE A 49 -7.05 -20.32 -24.54
C ILE A 49 -7.44 -18.84 -24.66
N GLN A 50 -6.62 -17.94 -24.11
CA GLN A 50 -6.85 -16.50 -24.16
C GLN A 50 -6.05 -15.82 -25.28
N GLU A 51 -4.88 -16.37 -25.63
CA GLU A 51 -4.01 -15.85 -26.67
C GLU A 51 -3.75 -16.95 -27.73
N PRO A 52 -4.68 -17.13 -28.68
CA PRO A 52 -4.64 -18.23 -29.66
C PRO A 52 -3.40 -18.18 -30.56
N ASP A 53 -2.98 -16.97 -30.92
CA ASP A 53 -1.87 -16.73 -31.84
C ASP A 53 -0.49 -16.89 -31.19
N LYS A 54 -0.45 -17.07 -29.86
CA LYS A 54 0.80 -17.23 -29.09
C LYS A 54 0.97 -18.66 -28.60
N PRO A 55 2.21 -19.13 -28.33
CA PRO A 55 2.46 -20.49 -27.84
C PRO A 55 1.94 -20.74 -26.41
N ALA A 56 1.72 -19.68 -25.63
CA ALA A 56 1.19 -19.73 -24.27
C ALA A 56 0.43 -18.42 -23.96
N ASP A 57 -0.40 -18.45 -22.93
CA ASP A 57 -1.10 -17.26 -22.43
C ASP A 57 -0.22 -16.52 -21.41
N THR A 58 -0.46 -15.22 -21.22
CA THR A 58 0.17 -14.45 -20.13
C THR A 58 -0.14 -15.04 -18.75
N ILE A 59 0.82 -14.99 -17.81
CA ILE A 59 0.63 -15.59 -16.48
C ILE A 59 -0.47 -14.89 -15.68
N LEU A 60 -0.88 -13.69 -16.08
CA LEU A 60 -2.03 -12.98 -15.51
C LEU A 60 -3.34 -13.77 -15.64
N VAL A 61 -3.46 -14.71 -16.59
CA VAL A 61 -4.67 -15.52 -16.72
C VAL A 61 -4.87 -16.47 -15.53
N HIS A 62 -3.79 -16.84 -14.85
CA HIS A 62 -3.82 -17.84 -13.79
C HIS A 62 -4.47 -17.30 -12.51
N PRO A 63 -5.43 -18.04 -11.91
CA PRO A 63 -6.15 -17.58 -10.72
C PRO A 63 -5.24 -17.24 -9.54
N ASP A 64 -4.19 -18.03 -9.31
CA ASP A 64 -3.28 -17.79 -8.19
C ASP A 64 -2.43 -16.52 -8.38
N VAL A 65 -1.98 -16.25 -9.61
CA VAL A 65 -1.25 -15.01 -9.95
C VAL A 65 -2.15 -13.80 -9.74
N ARG A 66 -3.42 -13.85 -10.18
CA ARG A 66 -4.38 -12.76 -9.91
C ARG A 66 -4.64 -12.58 -8.42
N ARG A 67 -4.83 -13.68 -7.67
CA ARG A 67 -5.01 -13.65 -6.22
C ARG A 67 -3.83 -12.95 -5.54
N MET A 68 -2.60 -13.34 -5.87
CA MET A 68 -1.39 -12.72 -5.32
C MET A 68 -1.30 -11.23 -5.66
N LEU A 69 -1.56 -10.83 -6.91
CA LEU A 69 -1.54 -9.44 -7.34
C LEU A 69 -2.64 -8.61 -6.66
N LEU A 70 -3.83 -9.17 -6.49
CA LEU A 70 -4.94 -8.51 -5.79
C LEU A 70 -4.63 -8.33 -4.30
N THR A 71 -4.01 -9.31 -3.66
CA THR A 71 -3.53 -9.16 -2.27
C THR A 71 -2.52 -8.03 -2.16
N GLN A 72 -1.53 -7.96 -3.05
CA GLN A 72 -0.56 -6.87 -3.08
C GLN A 72 -1.24 -5.51 -3.29
N LYS A 73 -2.14 -5.41 -4.27
CA LYS A 73 -2.92 -4.20 -4.55
C LYS A 73 -3.72 -3.75 -3.33
N ALA A 74 -4.47 -4.66 -2.71
CA ALA A 74 -5.30 -4.35 -1.55
C ALA A 74 -4.48 -3.85 -0.36
N LEU A 75 -3.34 -4.48 -0.06
CA LEU A 75 -2.45 -4.07 1.01
C LEU A 75 -1.83 -2.69 0.74
N VAL A 76 -1.40 -2.42 -0.48
CA VAL A 76 -0.79 -1.13 -0.86
C VAL A 76 -1.83 -0.01 -0.89
N GLU A 77 -2.99 -0.23 -1.50
CA GLU A 77 -4.02 0.81 -1.59
C GLU A 77 -4.66 1.07 -0.22
N GLY A 78 -4.95 0.01 0.55
CA GLY A 78 -5.42 0.14 1.93
C GLY A 78 -4.40 0.80 2.85
N GLY A 79 -3.13 0.41 2.75
CA GLY A 79 -2.03 1.03 3.50
C GLY A 79 -1.86 2.52 3.17
N ARG A 80 -2.05 2.91 1.90
CA ARG A 80 -2.02 4.33 1.49
C ARG A 80 -3.16 5.13 2.10
N ALA A 81 -4.38 4.60 2.06
CA ALA A 81 -5.53 5.24 2.68
C ALA A 81 -5.31 5.42 4.19
N LEU A 82 -4.83 4.38 4.87
CA LEU A 82 -4.50 4.44 6.29
C LEU A 82 -3.41 5.48 6.59
N ALA A 83 -2.32 5.50 5.83
CA ALA A 83 -1.23 6.46 6.03
C ALA A 83 -1.69 7.91 5.85
N MET A 84 -2.54 8.17 4.84
CA MET A 84 -3.14 9.49 4.63
C MET A 84 -4.06 9.89 5.79
N TRP A 85 -4.89 8.95 6.27
CA TRP A 85 -5.78 9.19 7.41
C TRP A 85 -4.98 9.47 8.69
N VAL A 86 -3.95 8.68 8.99
CA VAL A 86 -3.09 8.92 10.16
C VAL A 86 -2.34 10.25 10.03
N GLY A 87 -1.87 10.60 8.83
CA GLY A 87 -1.27 11.91 8.57
C GLY A 87 -2.22 13.07 8.86
N LEU A 88 -3.49 12.94 8.47
CA LEU A 88 -4.53 13.92 8.80
C LEU A 88 -4.76 14.02 10.31
N GLN A 89 -4.81 12.91 11.04
CA GLN A 89 -4.94 12.94 12.51
C GLN A 89 -3.75 13.62 13.17
N LEU A 90 -2.53 13.38 12.66
CA LEU A 90 -1.34 14.06 13.15
C LEU A 90 -1.43 15.57 12.93
N ASP A 91 -1.86 16.02 11.75
CA ASP A 91 -2.08 17.45 11.47
C ASP A 91 -3.16 18.06 12.38
N ILE A 92 -4.26 17.34 12.63
CA ILE A 92 -5.34 17.81 13.54
C ILE A 92 -4.80 17.94 14.97
N SER A 93 -4.10 16.93 15.49
CA SER A 93 -3.58 16.94 16.86
C SER A 93 -2.56 18.06 17.10
N GLU A 94 -1.75 18.40 16.09
CA GLU A 94 -0.73 19.45 16.19
C GLU A 94 -1.26 20.86 15.88
N ARG A 95 -2.25 21.00 14.98
CA ARG A 95 -2.60 22.31 14.38
C ARG A 95 -4.05 22.74 14.55
N SER A 96 -4.96 21.87 15.01
CA SER A 96 -6.36 22.25 15.17
C SER A 96 -6.55 23.31 16.26
N LYS A 97 -7.48 24.24 16.02
CA LYS A 97 -7.90 25.27 16.99
C LYS A 97 -9.01 24.79 17.93
N ASP A 98 -9.59 23.63 17.62
CA ASP A 98 -10.62 22.99 18.44
C ASP A 98 -9.95 21.98 19.37
N ASP A 99 -10.03 22.24 20.68
CA ASP A 99 -9.44 21.38 21.71
C ASP A 99 -10.09 19.98 21.74
N THR A 100 -11.38 19.85 21.42
CA THR A 100 -12.05 18.54 21.38
C THR A 100 -11.55 17.70 20.21
N ALA A 101 -11.35 18.32 19.04
CA ALA A 101 -10.79 17.66 17.87
C ALA A 101 -9.33 17.25 18.10
N ARG A 102 -8.54 18.06 18.84
CA ARG A 102 -7.16 17.69 19.21
C ARG A 102 -7.12 16.48 20.12
N GLU A 103 -8.01 16.40 21.10
CA GLU A 103 -8.08 15.29 22.06
C GLU A 103 -8.53 13.98 21.41
N GLN A 104 -9.41 14.04 20.40
CA GLN A 104 -9.83 12.86 19.63
C GLN A 104 -8.75 12.35 18.65
N ALA A 105 -7.85 13.23 18.21
CA ALA A 105 -6.80 12.91 17.24
C ALA A 105 -5.45 12.52 17.89
N SER A 106 -5.30 12.74 19.20
CA SER A 106 -4.07 12.51 19.97
C SER A 106 -3.82 11.06 20.38
#